data_AF-A0A4C1SX23-F1
#
_entry.id   AF-A0A4C1SX23-F1
#
_cell.length_a   1.000
_cell.length_b   1.000
_cell.length_c   1.000
_cell.angle_alpha   90.00
_cell.angle_beta   90.00
_cell.angle_gamma   90.00
#
_symmetry.space_group_name_H-M   'P 1'
#
loop_
_entity.id
_entity.type
_entity.pdbx_description
1 polymer ?
#
loop_
_entity_poly.entity_id
_entity_poly.type
_entity_poly.pdbx_seq_one_letter_code
_entity_poly.pdbx_strand_id
1 'polypeptide(L)'
;MPPIIKSFGGVFLFGSMMKLITDCLTFAQPQVLRLIIGFVEGYADEETEQQPEWKGIFYAVLLFVLAAIQTIVLGQYFHRMFIVGLRIRTALINAIYRKALVISNASRKETTVGEIVNLMAVDAQRFMDLTTYLNMLWSAPYKSL
;
A
#
# COMPACT_ATOMS: atom_id res chain seq x y z
N MET A 1 -21.36 -8.32 16.64
CA MET A 1 -20.25 -7.75 15.83
C MET A 1 -19.48 -8.74 14.90
N PRO A 2 -19.92 -9.98 14.58
CA PRO A 2 -19.16 -10.83 13.65
C PRO A 2 -19.16 -10.45 12.14
N PRO A 3 -20.11 -9.68 11.56
CA PRO A 3 -20.08 -9.36 10.13
C PRO A 3 -18.94 -8.42 9.72
N ILE A 4 -18.57 -7.49 10.60
CA ILE A 4 -17.53 -6.48 10.34
C ILE A 4 -16.16 -7.16 10.26
N ILE A 5 -15.86 -8.12 11.14
CA ILE A 5 -14.57 -8.83 11.14
C ILE A 5 -14.43 -9.72 9.89
N LYS A 6 -15.51 -10.35 9.41
CA LYS A 6 -15.47 -11.15 8.16
C LYS A 6 -15.35 -10.29 6.91
N SER A 7 -15.99 -9.12 6.85
CA SER A 7 -15.89 -8.21 5.71
C SER A 7 -14.57 -7.44 5.66
N PHE A 8 -14.05 -7.02 6.82
CA PHE A 8 -12.81 -6.24 6.90
C PHE A 8 -11.56 -7.11 7.07
N GLY A 9 -11.67 -8.36 7.51
CA GLY A 9 -10.53 -9.22 7.82
C GLY A 9 -9.62 -9.51 6.61
N GLY A 10 -10.18 -9.72 5.42
CA GLY A 10 -9.39 -9.95 4.21
C GLY A 10 -8.61 -8.70 3.77
N VAL A 11 -9.24 -7.53 3.87
CA VAL A 11 -8.61 -6.23 3.56
C VAL A 11 -7.54 -5.89 4.60
N PHE A 12 -7.83 -6.14 5.88
CA PHE A 12 -6.91 -5.92 6.98
C PHE A 12 -5.69 -6.85 6.90
N LEU A 13 -5.90 -8.14 6.61
CA LEU A 13 -4.82 -9.11 6.43
C LEU A 13 -3.93 -8.77 5.23
N PHE A 14 -4.54 -8.38 4.10
CA PHE A 14 -3.80 -7.95 2.92
C PHE A 14 -3.02 -6.66 3.16
N GLY A 15 -3.64 -5.67 3.82
CA GLY A 15 -2.98 -4.43 4.23
C GLY A 15 -1.83 -4.68 5.20
N SER A 16 -2.01 -5.58 6.17
CA SER A 16 -0.98 -5.99 7.11
C SER A 16 0.20 -6.69 6.42
N MET A 17 -0.05 -7.60 5.48
CA MET A 17 1.00 -8.31 4.75
C MET A 17 1.81 -7.37 3.85
N MET A 18 1.14 -6.46 3.13
CA MET A 18 1.82 -5.44 2.32
C MET A 18 2.62 -4.47 3.22
N LYS A 19 2.08 -4.13 4.38
CA LYS A 19 2.77 -3.27 5.35
C LYS A 19 4.05 -3.90 5.89
N LEU A 20 4.03 -5.19 6.26
CA LEU A 20 5.23 -5.90 6.73
C LEU A 20 6.37 -5.85 5.69
N ILE A 21 6.05 -6.08 4.42
CA ILE A 21 7.04 -6.01 3.34
C ILE A 21 7.60 -4.59 3.20
N THR A 22 6.74 -3.59 3.25
CA THR A 22 7.12 -2.18 3.07
C THR A 22 7.95 -1.67 4.25
N ASP A 23 7.58 -2.05 5.48
CA ASP A 23 8.33 -1.69 6.68
C ASP A 23 9.73 -2.35 6.62
N CYS A 24 9.84 -3.65 6.33
CA CYS A 24 11.15 -4.32 6.15
C CYS A 24 12.04 -3.64 5.11
N LEU A 25 11.49 -3.24 3.96
CA LEU A 25 12.23 -2.52 2.92
C LEU A 25 12.70 -1.14 3.40
N THR A 26 11.85 -0.42 4.14
CA THR A 26 12.15 0.90 4.69
C THR A 26 13.24 0.83 5.76
N PHE A 27 13.28 -0.24 6.57
CA PHE A 27 14.36 -0.49 7.52
C PHE A 27 15.68 -0.89 6.85
N ALA A 28 15.63 -1.60 5.73
CA ALA A 28 16.83 -2.06 5.03
C ALA A 28 17.59 -0.92 4.34
N GLN A 29 16.89 0.09 3.80
CA GLN A 29 17.50 1.22 3.09
C GLN A 29 18.55 2.01 3.91
N PRO A 30 18.28 2.51 5.14
CA PRO A 30 19.25 3.24 5.94
C PRO A 30 20.43 2.37 6.38
N GLN A 31 20.23 1.07 6.59
CA GLN A 31 21.33 0.15 6.91
C GLN A 31 22.29 -0.02 5.73
N VAL A 32 21.75 -0.19 4.52
CA VAL A 32 22.57 -0.26 3.30
C VAL A 32 23.28 1.07 3.04
N LEU A 33 22.62 2.21 3.25
CA LEU A 33 23.27 3.52 3.17
C LEU A 33 24.41 3.68 4.18
N ARG A 34 24.25 3.21 5.42
CA ARG A 34 25.33 3.23 6.42
C ARG A 34 26.53 2.39 6.01
N LEU A 35 26.30 1.24 5.36
CA LEU A 35 27.37 0.41 4.79
C LEU A 35 28.09 1.11 3.63
N ILE A 36 27.37 1.85 2.79
CA ILE A 36 27.97 2.66 1.71
C ILE A 36 28.81 3.79 2.30
N ILE A 37 28.31 4.52 3.31
CA ILE A 37 29.04 5.61 3.96
C ILE A 37 30.34 5.06 4.59
N GLY A 38 30.25 3.98 5.36
CA GLY A 38 31.44 3.37 5.98
C GLY A 38 32.43 2.81 4.95
N PHE A 39 31.95 2.35 3.78
CA PHE A 39 32.83 1.95 2.68
C PHE A 39 33.57 3.17 2.10
N VAL A 40 32.89 4.31 1.90
CA VAL A 40 33.49 5.53 1.36
C VAL A 40 34.48 6.15 2.35
N GLU A 41 34.15 6.20 3.64
CA GLU A 41 35.04 6.70 4.70
C GLU A 41 36.34 5.90 4.78
N GLY A 42 36.27 4.57 4.70
CA GLY A 42 37.46 3.72 4.70
C GLY A 42 38.36 3.84 3.45
N TYR A 43 37.86 4.44 2.37
CA TYR A 43 38.66 4.82 1.20
C TYR A 43 39.26 6.23 1.31
N ALA A 44 38.72 7.07 2.19
CA ALA A 44 39.21 8.42 2.45
C ALA A 44 40.39 8.44 3.44
N ASP A 45 40.47 7.44 4.33
CA ASP A 45 41.60 7.25 5.23
C ASP A 45 42.72 6.43 4.57
N GLU A 46 43.88 7.05 4.32
CA GLU A 46 45.05 6.42 3.69
C GLU A 46 45.69 5.29 4.54
N GLU A 47 45.38 5.19 5.84
CA GLU A 47 45.90 4.15 6.74
C GLU A 47 45.07 2.84 6.73
N THR A 48 43.89 2.82 6.11
CA THR A 48 42.97 1.66 6.15
C THR A 48 43.21 0.72 4.95
N GLU A 49 43.23 -0.60 5.19
CA GLU A 49 43.28 -1.59 4.10
C GLU A 49 42.12 -1.35 3.11
N GLN A 50 42.47 -1.05 1.86
CA GLN A 50 41.51 -0.77 0.80
C GLN A 50 40.57 -1.97 0.62
N GLN A 51 39.29 -1.77 0.91
CA GLN A 51 38.27 -2.76 0.64
C GLN A 51 38.12 -2.95 -0.88
N PRO A 52 37.72 -4.13 -1.37
CA PRO A 52 37.62 -4.34 -2.80
C PRO A 52 36.40 -3.61 -3.40
N GLU A 53 36.60 -2.97 -4.56
CA GLU A 53 35.62 -2.09 -5.24
C GLU A 53 34.25 -2.74 -5.50
N TRP A 54 34.22 -4.07 -5.69
CA TRP A 54 32.98 -4.81 -5.94
C TRP A 54 32.00 -4.72 -4.77
N LYS A 55 32.46 -4.50 -3.54
CA LYS A 55 31.58 -4.32 -2.37
C LYS A 55 30.74 -3.04 -2.47
N GLY A 56 31.35 -1.94 -2.89
CA GLY A 56 30.64 -0.66 -3.09
C GLY A 56 29.56 -0.79 -4.17
N ILE A 57 29.91 -1.42 -5.30
CA ILE A 57 28.97 -1.72 -6.40
C ILE A 57 27.84 -2.61 -5.89
N PHE A 58 28.15 -3.65 -5.11
CA PHE A 58 27.15 -4.55 -4.53
C PHE A 58 26.16 -3.80 -3.63
N TYR A 59 26.62 -2.92 -2.73
CA TYR A 59 25.72 -2.14 -1.87
C TYR A 59 24.85 -1.16 -2.66
N ALA A 60 25.40 -0.52 -3.70
CA ALA A 60 24.62 0.38 -4.56
C ALA A 60 23.53 -0.37 -5.35
N VAL A 61 23.86 -1.53 -5.92
CA VAL A 61 22.88 -2.41 -6.60
C VAL A 61 21.83 -2.91 -5.62
N LEU A 62 22.23 -3.29 -4.41
CA LEU A 62 21.31 -3.72 -3.36
C LEU A 62 20.31 -2.61 -3.00
N LEU A 63 20.79 -1.38 -2.82
CA LEU A 63 19.92 -0.23 -2.54
C LEU A 63 18.91 0.02 -3.66
N PHE A 64 19.36 -0.05 -4.91
CA PHE A 64 18.49 0.07 -6.08
C PHE A 64 17.41 -1.02 -6.12
N VAL A 65 17.79 -2.28 -5.88
CA VAL A 65 16.86 -3.41 -5.85
C VAL A 65 15.83 -3.24 -4.73
N LEU A 66 16.25 -2.82 -3.53
CA LEU A 66 15.33 -2.54 -2.42
C LEU A 66 14.32 -1.45 -2.79
N ALA A 67 14.78 -0.34 -3.37
CA ALA A 67 13.91 0.74 -3.82
C ALA A 67 12.93 0.28 -4.93
N ALA A 68 13.43 -0.48 -5.92
CA ALA A 68 12.61 -0.99 -7.02
C ALA A 68 11.51 -1.94 -6.51
N ILE A 69 11.85 -2.88 -5.61
CA ILE A 69 10.87 -3.79 -4.99
C ILE A 69 9.82 -2.97 -4.23
N GLN A 70 10.23 -1.97 -3.46
CA GLN A 70 9.28 -1.12 -2.73
C GLN A 70 8.30 -0.41 -3.67
N THR A 71 8.80 0.17 -4.77
CA THR A 71 7.95 0.82 -5.78
C THR A 71 6.98 -0.18 -6.44
N ILE A 72 7.45 -1.38 -6.79
CA ILE A 72 6.61 -2.41 -7.41
C ILE A 72 5.52 -2.87 -6.44
N VAL A 73 5.87 -3.14 -5.17
CA VAL A 73 4.91 -3.56 -4.13
C VAL A 73 3.83 -2.49 -3.95
N LEU A 74 4.22 -1.22 -3.85
CA LEU A 74 3.30 -0.11 -3.72
C LEU A 74 2.39 0.04 -4.96
N GLY A 75 2.96 -0.07 -6.15
CA GLY A 75 2.20 -0.03 -7.41
C GLY A 75 1.19 -1.16 -7.52
N GLN A 76 1.58 -2.40 -7.17
CA GLN A 76 0.70 -3.57 -7.15
C GLN A 76 -0.43 -3.40 -6.14
N TYR A 77 -0.13 -2.82 -4.97
CA TYR A 77 -1.14 -2.50 -3.97
C TYR A 77 -2.20 -1.54 -4.51
N PHE A 78 -1.79 -0.40 -5.09
CA PHE A 78 -2.72 0.58 -5.67
C PHE A 78 -3.53 -0.04 -6.80
N HIS A 79 -2.89 -0.80 -7.69
CA HIS A 79 -3.57 -1.45 -8.81
C HIS A 79 -4.65 -2.43 -8.34
N ARG A 80 -4.35 -3.27 -7.33
CA ARG A 80 -5.34 -4.20 -6.76
C ARG A 80 -6.50 -3.46 -6.12
N MET A 81 -6.24 -2.41 -5.35
CA MET A 81 -7.29 -1.63 -4.71
C MET A 81 -8.20 -0.94 -5.75
N PHE A 82 -7.61 -0.43 -6.83
CA PHE A 82 -8.36 0.13 -7.95
C PHE A 82 -9.28 -0.90 -8.62
N ILE A 83 -8.78 -2.11 -8.89
CA ILE A 83 -9.58 -3.20 -9.46
C ILE A 83 -10.73 -3.59 -8.52
N VAL A 84 -10.50 -3.66 -7.21
CA VAL A 84 -11.55 -3.96 -6.23
C VAL A 84 -12.64 -2.89 -6.26
N GLY A 85 -12.26 -1.60 -6.25
CA GLY A 85 -13.20 -0.48 -6.39
C GLY A 85 -14.02 -0.56 -7.68
N LEU A 86 -13.37 -0.89 -8.80
CA LEU A 86 -14.04 -1.04 -10.10
C LEU A 86 -15.04 -2.21 -10.10
N ARG A 87 -14.65 -3.37 -9.57
CA ARG A 87 -15.53 -4.55 -9.48
C ARG A 87 -16.79 -4.26 -8.66
N ILE A 88 -16.63 -3.57 -7.52
CA ILE A 88 -17.76 -3.19 -6.67
C ILE A 88 -18.70 -2.24 -7.44
N ARG A 89 -18.15 -1.22 -8.11
CA ARG A 89 -18.93 -0.28 -8.94
C ARG A 89 -19.73 -1.01 -10.02
N THR A 90 -19.10 -1.92 -10.76
CA THR A 90 -19.77 -2.68 -11.83
C THR A 90 -20.84 -3.62 -11.29
N ALA A 91 -20.56 -4.33 -10.19
CA ALA A 91 -21.54 -5.22 -9.56
C ALA A 91 -22.78 -4.46 -9.07
N LEU A 92 -22.58 -3.26 -8.51
CA LEU A 92 -23.67 -2.39 -8.07
C LEU A 92 -24.50 -1.86 -9.23
N ILE A 93 -23.87 -1.33 -10.28
CA ILE A 93 -24.59 -0.89 -11.48
C ILE A 93 -25.44 -2.03 -12.02
N ASN A 94 -24.90 -3.26 -12.08
CA ASN A 94 -25.64 -4.43 -12.55
C ASN A 94 -26.79 -4.81 -11.60
N ALA A 95 -26.55 -4.87 -10.29
CA ALA A 95 -27.58 -5.16 -9.29
C ALA A 95 -28.72 -4.14 -9.32
N ILE A 96 -28.38 -2.85 -9.45
CA ILE A 96 -29.32 -1.74 -9.57
C ILE A 96 -30.10 -1.84 -10.88
N TYR A 97 -29.43 -2.09 -12.00
CA TYR A 97 -30.08 -2.24 -13.31
C TYR A 97 -31.09 -3.39 -13.28
N ARG A 98 -30.71 -4.56 -12.73
CA ARG A 98 -31.62 -5.69 -12.50
C ARG A 98 -32.79 -5.31 -11.61
N LYS A 99 -32.55 -4.57 -10.53
CA LYS A 99 -33.60 -4.20 -9.56
C LYS A 99 -34.54 -3.12 -10.14
N ALA A 100 -34.02 -2.19 -10.95
CA ALA A 100 -34.80 -1.18 -11.66
C ALA A 100 -35.69 -1.76 -12.76
N LEU A 101 -35.28 -2.88 -13.39
CA LEU A 101 -36.11 -3.60 -14.35
C LEU A 101 -37.23 -4.45 -13.69
N VAL A 102 -37.12 -4.74 -12.39
CA VAL A 102 -38.05 -5.62 -11.66
C VAL A 102 -38.96 -4.86 -10.67
N ILE A 103 -38.57 -3.68 -10.18
CA ILE A 103 -39.35 -2.88 -9.23
C ILE A 103 -40.29 -1.89 -9.95
N SER A 104 -41.59 -1.96 -9.65
CA SER A 104 -42.60 -0.99 -10.08
C SER A 104 -42.44 0.37 -9.37
N ASN A 105 -43.01 1.44 -9.94
CA ASN A 105 -42.82 2.86 -9.60
C ASN A 105 -42.84 3.27 -8.10
N ALA A 106 -43.28 2.42 -7.17
CA ALA A 106 -43.53 2.75 -5.77
C ALA A 106 -42.28 2.83 -4.86
N SER A 107 -41.18 2.12 -5.14
CA SER A 107 -39.98 2.10 -4.27
C SER A 107 -38.83 3.04 -4.71
N ARG A 108 -39.08 3.95 -5.65
CA ARG A 108 -38.07 4.86 -6.23
C ARG A 108 -37.47 5.90 -5.25
N LYS A 109 -37.90 5.94 -3.98
CA LYS A 109 -37.75 7.12 -3.10
C LYS A 109 -36.78 7.01 -1.92
N GLU A 110 -36.15 5.86 -1.63
CA GLU A 110 -35.35 5.74 -0.38
C GLU A 110 -33.83 5.85 -0.55
N THR A 111 -33.26 5.62 -1.73
CA THR A 111 -31.84 5.93 -2.00
C THR A 111 -31.64 6.00 -3.52
N THR A 112 -31.12 7.11 -4.04
CA THR A 112 -30.89 7.25 -5.47
C THR A 112 -29.66 6.45 -5.90
N VAL A 113 -29.64 6.00 -7.15
CA VAL A 113 -28.52 5.25 -7.75
C VAL A 113 -27.20 6.00 -7.59
N GLY A 114 -27.25 7.33 -7.75
CA GLY A 114 -26.10 8.20 -7.57
C GLY A 114 -25.56 8.20 -6.14
N GLU A 115 -26.44 8.17 -5.13
CA GLU A 115 -26.03 8.14 -3.72
C GLU A 115 -25.29 6.85 -3.38
N ILE A 116 -25.75 5.67 -3.84
CA ILE A 116 -25.07 4.39 -3.55
C ILE A 116 -23.69 4.34 -4.23
N VAL A 117 -23.59 4.79 -5.48
CA VAL A 117 -22.31 4.85 -6.20
C VAL A 117 -21.35 5.83 -5.52
N ASN A 118 -21.86 6.98 -5.08
CA ASN A 118 -21.07 7.98 -4.36
C ASN A 118 -20.58 7.46 -3.01
N LEU A 119 -21.46 6.82 -2.23
CA LEU A 119 -21.13 6.26 -0.92
C LEU A 119 -20.07 5.17 -1.03
N MET A 120 -20.09 4.37 -2.10
CA MET A 120 -19.04 3.40 -2.38
C MET A 120 -17.71 4.01 -2.82
N ALA A 121 -17.75 5.07 -3.65
CA ALA A 121 -16.53 5.78 -4.02
C ALA A 121 -15.87 6.38 -2.77
N VAL A 122 -16.68 6.94 -1.87
CA VAL A 122 -16.25 7.44 -0.56
C VAL A 122 -15.72 6.31 0.32
N ASP A 123 -16.36 5.14 0.36
CA ASP A 123 -15.89 4.00 1.15
C ASP A 123 -14.56 3.45 0.62
N ALA A 124 -14.42 3.27 -0.70
CA ALA A 124 -13.16 2.83 -1.31
C ALA A 124 -12.02 3.84 -1.05
N GLN A 125 -12.32 5.13 -1.12
CA GLN A 125 -11.38 6.19 -0.76
C GLN A 125 -11.01 6.11 0.72
N ARG A 126 -11.99 5.96 1.61
CA ARG A 126 -11.77 5.78 3.05
C ARG A 126 -10.94 4.55 3.36
N PHE A 127 -11.06 3.45 2.61
CA PHE A 127 -10.21 2.28 2.77
C PHE A 127 -8.76 2.55 2.37
N MET A 128 -8.54 3.27 1.27
CA MET A 128 -7.21 3.71 0.85
C MET A 128 -6.60 4.64 1.91
N ASP A 129 -7.38 5.60 2.39
CA ASP A 129 -6.96 6.56 3.40
C ASP A 129 -6.69 5.86 4.74
N LEU A 130 -7.57 4.96 5.20
CA LEU A 130 -7.36 4.17 6.42
C LEU A 130 -6.09 3.33 6.36
N THR A 131 -5.81 2.71 5.22
CA THR A 131 -4.58 1.94 5.07
C THR A 131 -3.36 2.85 5.07
N THR A 132 -3.48 4.05 4.49
CA THR A 132 -2.43 5.07 4.50
C THR A 132 -2.22 5.64 5.92
N TYR A 133 -3.29 5.92 6.65
CA TYR A 133 -3.27 6.41 8.03
C TYR A 133 -2.79 5.35 9.02
N LEU A 134 -3.17 4.07 8.85
CA LEU A 134 -2.62 2.95 9.63
C LEU A 134 -1.12 2.77 9.35
N ASN A 135 -0.70 2.97 8.09
CA ASN A 135 0.73 3.03 7.76
C ASN A 135 1.43 4.21 8.47
N MET A 136 0.76 5.35 8.55
CA MET A 136 1.26 6.56 9.20
C MET A 136 1.31 6.46 10.73
N LEU A 137 0.32 5.80 11.36
CA LEU A 137 0.24 5.58 12.81
C LEU A 137 1.43 4.79 13.35
N TRP A 138 1.89 3.78 12.60
CA TRP A 138 3.06 2.99 12.97
C TRP A 138 4.39 3.62 12.53
N SER A 139 4.42 4.36 11.41
CA SER A 139 5.63 5.04 10.94
C SER A 139 5.89 6.39 11.63
N ALA A 140 4.90 6.97 12.31
CA ALA A 140 5.04 8.19 13.08
C ALA A 140 6.09 8.09 14.20
N PRO A 141 6.08 7.05 15.07
CA PRO A 141 7.15 6.90 16.06
C PRO A 141 8.52 6.59 15.44
N TYR A 142 8.57 6.12 14.19
CA TYR A 142 9.81 5.74 13.51
C TYR A 142 10.48 6.90 12.74
N LYS A 143 9.73 7.95 12.37
CA LYS A 143 10.28 9.15 11.71
C LYS A 143 10.78 10.22 12.69
N SER A 144 10.42 10.12 13.98
CA SER A 144 10.81 11.09 15.01
C SER A 144 12.00 10.65 15.86
N LEU A 145 12.62 9.50 15.58
CA LEU A 145 13.82 8.98 16.22
C LEU A 145 14.92 8.81 15.17
#